data_AF-A0A2G5XP77-F1
#
_entry.id   AF-A0A2G5XP77-F1
#
_cell.length_a   1.000
_cell.length_b   1.000
_cell.length_c   1.000
_cell.angle_alpha   90.00
_cell.angle_beta   90.00
_cell.angle_gamma   90.00
#
_symmetry.space_group_name_H-M   'P 1'
#
loop_
_entity.id
_entity.type
_entity.pdbx_description
1 polymer ?
#
loop_
_entity_poly.entity_id
_entity_poly.type
_entity_poly.pdbx_seq_one_letter_code
_entity_poly.pdbx_strand_id
1 'polypeptide(L)' 'MTNHYFPPYHALPLVRDETLKKYPELEEILDLLEGQIDEETMQVMNGKIDNDGIMVELVAKEFLVDSGK' A
#
# COMPACT_ATOMS: atom_id res chain seq x y z
N MET A 1 -26.91 8.49 -6.99
CA MET A 1 -26.67 7.87 -5.67
C MET A 1 -25.28 8.27 -5.23
N THR A 2 -25.11 9.47 -4.70
CA THR A 2 -23.78 10.01 -4.33
C THR A 2 -23.89 10.61 -2.94
N ASN A 3 -24.25 9.77 -1.97
CA ASN A 3 -24.12 10.12 -0.57
C ASN A 3 -23.07 9.19 0.01
N HIS A 4 -22.01 9.78 0.55
CA HIS A 4 -20.93 9.17 1.34
C HIS A 4 -21.52 8.49 2.60
N TYR A 5 -22.29 7.43 2.39
CA TYR A 5 -22.94 6.65 3.45
C TYR A 5 -21.89 5.97 4.31
N PHE A 6 -20.75 5.63 3.70
CA PHE A 6 -19.56 5.16 4.38
C PHE A 6 -18.49 6.26 4.39
N PRO A 7 -17.74 6.38 5.50
CA PRO A 7 -16.59 7.27 5.53
C PRO A 7 -15.52 6.80 4.54
N PRO A 8 -14.59 7.68 4.12
CA PRO A 8 -13.43 7.27 3.35
C PRO A 8 -12.54 6.34 4.20
N TYR A 9 -12.04 5.27 3.59
CA TYR A 9 -11.13 4.30 4.21
C TYR A 9 -9.78 4.32 3.49
N HIS A 10 -9.03 5.40 3.65
CA HIS A 10 -7.69 5.50 3.08
C HIS A 10 -6.70 4.64 3.87
N ALA A 11 -5.91 3.84 3.16
CA ALA A 11 -4.81 3.09 3.75
C ALA A 11 -3.60 4.01 3.96
N LEU A 12 -3.00 3.93 5.14
CA LEU A 12 -1.82 4.71 5.52
C LEU A 12 -0.88 3.84 6.35
N PRO A 13 0.45 3.97 6.17
CA PRO A 13 1.41 3.40 7.11
C PRO A 13 1.23 4.03 8.50
N LEU A 14 1.21 3.20 9.54
CA LEU A 14 1.17 3.65 10.93
C LEU A 14 2.36 3.06 11.69
N VAL A 15 3.25 3.92 12.17
CA VAL A 15 4.47 3.53 12.88
C VAL A 15 4.40 4.04 14.32
N ARG A 16 4.88 3.23 15.28
CA ARG A 16 5.02 3.68 16.67
C ARG A 16 6.07 4.78 16.77
N ASP A 17 5.76 5.83 17.52
CA ASP A 17 6.65 6.99 17.74
C ASP A 17 8.05 6.57 18.25
N GLU A 18 8.13 5.63 19.19
CA GLU A 18 9.41 5.10 19.68
C GLU A 18 10.27 4.44 18.59
N THR A 19 9.62 3.80 17.60
CA THR A 19 10.30 3.12 16.49
C THR A 19 10.79 4.14 15.48
N LEU A 20 9.95 5.13 15.15
CA LEU A 20 10.31 6.21 14.23
C LEU A 20 11.46 7.06 14.78
N LYS A 21 11.48 7.35 16.09
CA LYS A 21 12.61 8.04 16.74
C LYS A 21 13.91 7.25 16.69
N LYS A 22 13.84 5.92 16.70
CA LYS A 22 15.01 5.04 16.63
C LYS A 22 15.52 4.87 15.18
N TYR A 23 14.61 4.90 14.21
CA TYR A 23 14.88 4.71 12.79
C TYR A 23 14.17 5.82 11.98
N PRO A 24 14.67 7.07 12.04
CA PRO A 24 14.04 8.21 11.38
C PRO A 24 13.97 8.04 9.85
N GLU A 25 14.86 7.25 9.26
CA GLU A 25 14.86 6.91 7.83
C GLU A 25 13.58 6.20 7.37
N LEU A 26 12.80 5.59 8.29
CA LEU A 26 11.54 4.94 7.95
C LEU A 26 10.52 5.93 7.39
N GLU A 27 10.56 7.20 7.78
CA GLU A 27 9.66 8.23 7.23
C GLU A 27 9.91 8.38 5.73
N GLU A 28 11.14 8.73 5.35
CA GLU A 28 11.53 8.92 3.94
C GLU A 28 11.30 7.65 3.11
N ILE A 29 11.56 6.46 3.66
CA ILE A 29 11.37 5.19 2.95
C ILE A 29 9.88 4.89 2.73
N LEU A 30 9.02 5.12 3.73
CA LEU A 30 7.58 4.85 3.60
C LEU A 30 6.89 5.88 2.71
N ASP A 31 7.34 7.13 2.73
CA ASP A 31 6.84 8.21 1.87
C ASP A 31 7.07 7.93 0.37
N LEU A 32 8.04 7.07 0.04
CA LEU A 32 8.21 6.60 -1.34
C LEU A 32 6.97 5.88 -1.90
N LEU A 33 6.06 5.40 -1.04
CA LEU A 33 4.81 4.76 -1.43
C LEU A 33 3.63 5.74 -1.54
N GLU A 34 3.81 7.02 -1.17
CA GLU A 34 2.75 8.01 -1.24
C GLU A 34 2.21 8.14 -2.67
N GLY A 35 0.89 8.01 -2.80
CA GLY A 35 0.19 8.10 -4.09
C GLY A 35 0.50 6.99 -5.09
N GLN A 36 1.27 5.96 -4.72
CA GLN A 36 1.65 4.88 -5.63
C GLN A 36 0.59 3.78 -5.76
N ILE A 37 -0.36 3.71 -4.82
CA ILE A 37 -1.39 2.68 -4.79
C ILE A 37 -2.76 3.34 -4.78
N ASP A 38 -3.34 3.49 -5.97
CA ASP A 38 -4.74 3.92 -6.13
C ASP A 38 -5.72 2.73 -6.06
N GLU A 39 -7.02 3.02 -6.18
CA GLU A 39 -8.07 2.01 -6.08
C GLU A 39 -7.96 0.92 -7.16
N GLU A 40 -7.63 1.30 -8.40
CA GLU A 40 -7.49 0.36 -9.52
C GLU A 40 -6.27 -0.55 -9.31
N THR A 41 -5.13 0.04 -8.94
CA THR A 41 -3.89 -0.70 -8.65
C THR A 41 -4.12 -1.71 -7.53
N MET A 42 -4.78 -1.31 -6.43
CA MET A 42 -5.10 -2.20 -5.32
C MET A 42 -6.06 -3.33 -5.75
N GLN A 43 -7.08 -3.03 -6.57
CA GLN A 43 -8.01 -4.04 -7.08
C GLN A 43 -7.30 -5.08 -7.95
N VAL A 44 -6.38 -4.66 -8.82
CA VAL A 44 -5.57 -5.57 -9.64
C VAL A 44 -4.67 -6.45 -8.78
N MET A 45 -3.98 -5.88 -7.78
CA MET A 45 -3.14 -6.65 -6.86
C MET A 45 -3.94 -7.69 -6.06
N ASN A 46 -5.11 -7.31 -5.53
CA ASN A 46 -5.98 -8.24 -4.83
C ASN A 46 -6.52 -9.34 -5.77
N GLY A 47 -6.85 -8.99 -7.02
CA GLY A 47 -7.30 -9.97 -8.02
C GLY A 47 -6.25 -11.05 -8.31
N LYS A 48 -4.97 -10.68 -8.41
CA LYS A 48 -3.86 -11.64 -8.56
C LYS A 48 -3.80 -12.65 -7.41
N ILE A 49 -4.16 -12.23 -6.20
CA ILE A 49 -4.14 -13.09 -5.01
C ILE A 49 -5.40 -13.97 -5.00
N ASP A 50 -6.58 -13.35 -5.06
CA ASP A 50 -7.86 -14.03 -4.82
C ASP A 50 -8.27 -14.94 -5.98
N ASN A 51 -8.03 -14.51 -7.23
CA ASN A 51 -8.48 -15.23 -8.42
C ASN A 51 -7.39 -16.12 -9.00
N ASP A 52 -6.15 -15.61 -9.06
CA ASP A 52 -5.04 -16.31 -9.72
C ASP A 52 -4.18 -17.13 -8.73
N GLY A 53 -4.41 -16.97 -7.42
CA GLY A 53 -3.72 -17.74 -6.37
C GLY A 53 -2.24 -17.37 -6.21
N ILE A 54 -1.83 -16.18 -6.66
CA ILE A 54 -0.45 -15.72 -6.54
C ILE A 54 -0.16 -15.36 -5.08
N MET A 55 1.03 -15.70 -4.60
CA MET A 55 1.47 -15.37 -3.24
C MET A 55 1.58 -13.86 -3.04
N VAL A 56 1.10 -13.38 -1.89
CA VAL A 56 1.05 -11.95 -1.53
C VAL A 56 2.44 -11.30 -1.62
N GLU A 57 3.48 -12.01 -1.17
CA GLU A 57 4.86 -11.53 -1.19
C GLU A 57 5.39 -11.34 -2.62
N LEU A 58 4.94 -12.17 -3.56
CA LEU A 58 5.32 -12.03 -4.97
C LEU A 58 4.60 -10.84 -5.60
N VAL A 59 3.30 -10.69 -5.37
CA VAL A 59 2.53 -9.54 -5.89
C VAL A 59 3.07 -8.21 -5.35
N ALA A 60 3.35 -8.13 -4.05
CA ALA A 60 3.92 -6.93 -3.44
C ALA A 60 5.31 -6.61 -4.00
N LYS A 61 6.16 -7.62 -4.21
CA LYS A 61 7.49 -7.44 -4.79
C LYS A 61 7.43 -6.99 -6.25
N GLU A 62 6.57 -7.60 -7.06
CA GLU A 62 6.34 -7.17 -8.45
C GLU A 62 5.90 -5.72 -8.51
N PHE A 63 4.93 -5.32 -7.67
CA PHE A 63 4.48 -3.94 -7.59
C PHE A 63 5.62 -2.95 -7.31
N LEU A 64 6.49 -3.26 -6.33
CA LEU A 64 7.63 -2.38 -6.01
C LEU A 64 8.60 -2.27 -7.19
N VAL A 65 8.97 -3.40 -7.81
CA VAL A 65 9.89 -3.43 -8.96
C VAL A 65 9.33 -2.64 -10.15
N ASP A 66 8.06 -2.84 -10.47
CA ASP A 66 7.39 -2.15 -11.59
C ASP A 66 7.23 -0.65 -11.32
N SER A 67 7.10 -0.26 -10.05
CA SER A 67 7.04 1.15 -9.61
C SER A 67 8.43 1.79 -9.42
N GLY A 68 9.51 1.06 -9.70
CA GLY A 68 10.88 1.56 -9.57
C GLY A 68 11.35 1.76 -8.13
N LYS A 69 10.84 0.94 -7.20
CA LYS A 69 11.15 0.97 -5.75
C LYS A 69 11.95 -0.26 -5.33
#